data_AF-A0A3B0AV14-F1
#
_entry.id   AF-A0A3B0AV14-F1
#
_cell.length_a   1.000
_cell.length_b   1.000
_cell.length_c   1.000
_cell.angle_alpha   90.00
_cell.angle_beta   90.00
_cell.angle_gamma   90.00
#
_symmetry.space_group_name_H-M   'P 1'
#
loop_
_entity.id
_entity.type
_entity.pdbx_description
1 polymer ?
#
loop_
_entity_poly.entity_id
_entity_poly.type
_entity_poly.pdbx_seq_one_letter_code
_entity_poly.pdbx_strand_id
1 'polypeptide(L)'
;MAQSAPLKARARVREFALSLPGTAEEFPWEEDAVVKVNKKIFVFLGSEGNAESPGISVKLKDEEVHGHALAVPGAAPTGYGLGRHGWVSVPLTGESAPAEVLCDWVEESYRTIAPKRLVAELDAR
;
A
#
# COMPACT_ATOMS: atom_id res chain seq x y z
N MET A 1 -20.00 -15.89 3.89
CA MET A 1 -18.56 -16.18 4.06
C MET A 1 -17.95 -14.96 4.73
N ALA A 2 -17.62 -15.04 6.03
CA ALA A 2 -17.00 -13.91 6.73
C ALA A 2 -15.55 -13.79 6.28
N GLN A 3 -15.19 -12.69 5.62
CA GLN A 3 -13.81 -12.41 5.25
C GLN A 3 -12.96 -12.26 6.53
N SER A 4 -11.79 -12.89 6.57
CA SER A 4 -10.82 -12.76 7.67
C SER A 4 -10.41 -11.30 7.87
N ALA A 5 -10.06 -10.89 9.09
CA ALA A 5 -9.64 -9.51 9.39
C ALA A 5 -8.54 -8.95 8.45
N PRO A 6 -7.51 -9.73 8.04
CA PRO A 6 -6.52 -9.28 7.06
C PRO A 6 -7.12 -8.92 5.69
N LEU A 7 -8.11 -9.69 5.23
CA LEU A 7 -8.79 -9.43 3.96
C LEU A 7 -9.65 -8.16 4.03
N LYS A 8 -10.24 -7.86 5.20
CA LYS A 8 -10.95 -6.60 5.42
C LYS A 8 -10.01 -5.40 5.39
N ALA A 9 -8.84 -5.50 6.03
CA ALA A 9 -7.82 -4.45 5.97
C ALA A 9 -7.33 -4.23 4.53
N ARG A 10 -7.05 -5.32 3.80
CA ARG A 10 -6.68 -5.28 2.38
C ARG A 10 -7.74 -4.59 1.53
N ALA A 11 -9.01 -4.98 1.70
CA ALA A 11 -10.14 -4.39 0.98
C ALA A 11 -10.26 -2.89 1.27
N ARG A 12 -10.14 -2.49 2.55
CA ARG A 12 -10.21 -1.08 2.95
C ARG A 12 -9.10 -0.25 2.32
N VAL A 13 -7.87 -0.76 2.34
CA VAL A 13 -6.70 -0.12 1.72
C VAL A 13 -6.88 -0.02 0.21
N ARG A 14 -7.37 -1.08 -0.44
CA ARG A 14 -7.68 -1.09 -1.89
C ARG A 14 -8.73 -0.04 -2.24
N GLU A 15 -9.86 -0.01 -1.52
CA GLU A 15 -10.93 0.96 -1.73
C GLU A 15 -10.42 2.40 -1.57
N PHE A 16 -9.62 2.66 -0.53
CA PHE A 16 -9.00 3.96 -0.31
C PHE A 16 -8.05 4.32 -1.46
N ALA A 17 -7.13 3.43 -1.83
CA ALA A 17 -6.19 3.65 -2.91
C ALA A 17 -6.88 3.96 -4.25
N LEU A 18 -8.03 3.34 -4.53
CA LEU A 18 -8.82 3.57 -5.74
C LEU A 18 -9.67 4.85 -5.70
N SER A 19 -9.90 5.41 -4.52
CA SER A 19 -10.61 6.69 -4.36
C SER A 19 -9.74 7.91 -4.69
N LEU A 20 -8.42 7.73 -4.73
CA LEU A 20 -7.44 8.77 -5.01
C LEU A 20 -7.50 9.20 -6.50
N PRO A 21 -7.15 10.46 -6.80
CA PRO A 21 -7.29 10.96 -8.17
C PRO A 21 -6.33 10.27 -9.15
N GLY A 22 -6.85 9.85 -10.31
CA GLY A 22 -6.06 9.27 -11.39
C GLY A 22 -5.45 7.90 -11.08
N THR A 23 -6.07 7.14 -10.17
CA THR A 23 -5.65 5.78 -9.84
C THR A 23 -6.40 4.71 -10.64
N ALA A 24 -5.73 3.61 -10.93
CA ALA A 24 -6.31 2.42 -11.54
C ALA A 24 -5.70 1.17 -10.91
N GLU A 25 -6.52 0.14 -10.73
CA GLU A 25 -6.05 -1.18 -10.37
C GLU A 25 -5.54 -1.94 -11.59
N GLU A 26 -4.47 -2.71 -11.42
CA GLU A 26 -3.95 -3.60 -12.44
C GLU A 26 -3.41 -4.90 -11.81
N PHE A 27 -3.33 -5.97 -12.61
CA PHE A 27 -2.84 -7.29 -12.20
C PHE A 27 -1.64 -7.69 -13.07
N PRO A 28 -0.45 -7.12 -12.81
CA PRO A 28 0.75 -7.37 -13.59
C PRO A 28 1.28 -8.82 -13.47
N TRP A 29 0.97 -9.51 -12.37
CA TRP A 29 1.29 -10.92 -12.16
C TRP A 29 0.00 -11.60 -11.74
N GLU A 30 -0.67 -12.32 -12.64
CA GLU A 30 -1.98 -13.00 -12.51
C GLU A 30 -2.82 -12.70 -11.25
N GLU A 31 -2.42 -13.17 -10.07
CA GLU A 31 -3.19 -13.04 -8.84
C GLU A 31 -2.82 -11.79 -8.00
N ASP A 32 -1.66 -11.17 -8.22
CA ASP A 32 -1.15 -10.00 -7.50
C ASP A 32 -1.77 -8.68 -8.00
N ALA A 33 -2.58 -8.07 -7.15
CA ALA A 33 -3.16 -6.76 -7.40
C ALA A 33 -2.17 -5.63 -7.06
N VAL A 34 -2.08 -4.64 -7.94
CA VAL A 34 -1.38 -3.38 -7.68
C VAL A 34 -2.26 -2.19 -8.03
N VAL A 35 -2.04 -1.07 -7.34
CA VAL A 35 -2.70 0.20 -7.67
C VAL A 35 -1.66 1.16 -8.24
N LYS A 36 -2.00 1.71 -9.41
CA LYS A 36 -1.15 2.63 -10.16
C LYS A 36 -1.77 4.02 -10.19
N VAL A 37 -0.92 5.04 -10.09
CA VAL A 37 -1.24 6.43 -10.42
C VAL A 37 -0.41 6.83 -11.62
N ASN A 38 -1.06 7.36 -12.67
CA ASN A 38 -0.37 7.82 -13.87
C ASN A 38 0.65 6.79 -14.44
N LYS A 39 0.23 5.52 -14.56
CA LYS A 39 1.04 4.37 -15.02
C LYS A 39 2.18 3.93 -14.09
N LYS A 40 2.29 4.48 -12.87
CA LYS A 40 3.30 4.09 -11.87
C LYS A 40 2.64 3.43 -10.67
N ILE A 41 3.20 2.30 -10.22
CA ILE A 41 2.71 1.61 -9.02
C ILE A 41 3.07 2.44 -7.79
N PHE A 42 2.10 2.65 -6.91
CA PHE A 42 2.31 3.26 -5.60
C PHE A 42 1.87 2.35 -4.44
N VAL A 43 1.04 1.34 -4.70
CA VAL A 43 0.71 0.29 -3.72
C VAL A 43 0.76 -1.07 -4.38
N PHE A 44 1.42 -2.02 -3.75
CA PHE A 44 1.24 -3.44 -4.02
C PHE A 44 0.28 -4.00 -2.97
N LEU A 45 -0.81 -4.63 -3.40
CA LEU A 45 -1.79 -5.24 -2.50
C LEU A 45 -1.58 -6.75 -2.33
N GLY A 46 -0.66 -7.34 -3.11
CA GLY A 46 -0.38 -8.76 -3.15
C GLY A 46 -1.52 -9.60 -3.74
N SER A 47 -1.35 -10.91 -3.71
CA SER A 47 -2.34 -11.87 -4.22
C SER A 47 -3.55 -12.05 -3.29
N GLU A 48 -4.76 -12.04 -3.86
CA GLU A 48 -5.99 -12.39 -3.13
C GLU A 48 -6.03 -13.87 -2.72
N GLY A 49 -5.33 -14.74 -3.46
CA GLY A 49 -5.21 -16.16 -3.16
C GLY A 49 -4.21 -16.46 -2.04
N ASN A 50 -3.29 -15.55 -1.74
CA ASN A 50 -2.31 -15.71 -0.66
C ASN A 50 -2.90 -15.32 0.70
N ALA A 51 -3.83 -16.15 1.18
CA ALA A 51 -4.46 -15.99 2.49
C ALA A 51 -3.52 -16.32 3.66
N GLU A 52 -2.40 -17.01 3.40
CA GLU A 52 -1.43 -17.41 4.43
C GLU A 52 -0.50 -16.26 4.83
N SER A 53 -0.25 -15.30 3.92
CA SER A 53 0.59 -14.13 4.20
C SER A 53 0.14 -12.89 3.40
N PRO A 54 -1.10 -12.39 3.60
CA PRO A 54 -1.54 -11.14 2.99
C PRO A 54 -0.68 -9.99 3.52
N GLY A 55 -0.23 -9.12 2.62
CA GLY A 55 0.61 -7.98 2.93
C GLY A 55 0.47 -6.90 1.87
N ILE A 56 0.71 -5.65 2.26
CA ILE A 56 0.80 -4.54 1.31
C ILE A 56 2.22 -4.03 1.25
N SER A 57 2.62 -3.48 0.10
CA SER A 57 3.88 -2.75 0.00
C SER A 57 3.63 -1.32 -0.47
N VAL A 58 4.22 -0.38 0.27
CA VAL A 58 4.04 1.06 0.09
C VAL A 58 5.40 1.74 0.08
N LYS A 59 5.49 2.89 -0.59
CA LYS A 59 6.72 3.67 -0.66
C LYS A 59 6.67 4.81 0.35
N LEU A 60 7.52 4.73 1.36
CA LEU A 60 7.63 5.72 2.42
C LEU A 60 9.01 6.36 2.34
N LYS A 61 9.06 7.59 1.86
CA LYS A 61 10.29 8.39 1.76
C LYS A 61 10.59 9.20 3.02
N ASP A 62 9.55 9.56 3.76
CA ASP A 62 9.72 10.20 5.05
C ASP A 62 10.35 9.20 6.02
N GLU A 63 11.47 9.58 6.64
CA GLU A 63 12.26 8.69 7.49
C GLU A 63 11.52 8.30 8.77
N GLU A 64 10.68 9.18 9.31
CA GLU A 64 9.88 8.93 10.51
C GLU A 64 8.77 7.92 10.20
N VAL A 65 8.01 8.15 9.13
CA VAL A 65 6.95 7.24 8.69
C VAL A 65 7.52 5.88 8.28
N HIS A 66 8.67 5.87 7.59
CA HIS A 66 9.38 4.65 7.23
C HIS A 66 9.81 3.84 8.46
N GLY A 67 10.35 4.53 9.49
CA GLY A 67 10.71 3.92 10.76
C GLY A 67 9.51 3.32 11.49
N HIS A 68 8.37 4.03 11.51
CA HIS A 68 7.13 3.51 12.09
C HIS A 68 6.60 2.28 11.34
N ALA A 69 6.65 2.27 10.00
CA ALA A 69 6.22 1.12 9.23
C ALA A 69 7.10 -0.11 9.47
N LEU A 70 8.41 0.07 9.61
CA LEU A 70 9.35 -1.01 9.96
C LEU A 70 9.22 -1.50 11.41
N ALA A 71 8.64 -0.71 12.30
CA ALA A 71 8.38 -1.13 13.68
C ALA A 71 7.18 -2.11 13.78
N VAL A 72 6.37 -2.24 12.73
CA VAL A 72 5.27 -3.22 12.69
C VAL A 72 5.85 -4.64 12.74
N PRO A 73 5.34 -5.52 13.60
CA PRO A 73 5.78 -6.91 13.66
C PRO A 73 5.68 -7.61 12.29
N GLY A 74 6.82 -8.09 11.79
CA GLY A 74 6.91 -8.77 10.50
C GLY A 74 6.98 -7.85 9.27
N ALA A 75 6.95 -6.52 9.46
CA ALA A 75 7.27 -5.61 8.38
C ALA A 75 8.76 -5.66 8.04
N ALA A 76 9.06 -5.51 6.76
CA ALA A 76 10.42 -5.56 6.25
C ALA A 76 10.57 -4.65 5.02
N PRO A 77 11.80 -4.18 4.72
CA PRO A 77 12.06 -3.52 3.45
C PRO A 77 11.66 -4.44 2.30
N THR A 78 10.92 -3.92 1.32
CA THR A 78 10.44 -4.72 0.20
C THR A 78 11.60 -5.33 -0.57
N GLY A 79 11.46 -6.60 -0.98
CA GLY A 79 12.46 -7.35 -1.73
C GLY A 79 12.81 -6.74 -3.10
N TYR A 80 13.65 -7.45 -3.86
CA TYR A 80 14.04 -7.06 -5.23
C TYR A 80 14.69 -5.66 -5.34
N GLY A 81 15.35 -5.20 -4.27
CA GLY A 81 16.01 -3.90 -4.23
C GLY A 81 15.07 -2.71 -4.03
N LEU A 82 13.75 -2.92 -3.96
CA LEU A 82 12.77 -1.86 -3.73
C LEU A 82 12.94 -1.22 -2.35
N GLY A 83 13.34 -1.98 -1.33
CA GLY A 83 13.63 -1.47 0.01
C GLY A 83 14.67 -0.35 0.03
N ARG A 84 15.67 -0.38 -0.87
CA ARG A 84 16.67 0.70 -1.00
C ARG A 84 16.08 2.02 -1.49
N HIS A 85 14.89 1.97 -2.09
CA HIS A 85 14.17 3.13 -2.59
C HIS A 85 13.02 3.56 -1.65
N GLY A 86 13.01 3.06 -0.41
CA GLY A 86 12.02 3.41 0.61
C GLY A 86 10.74 2.58 0.56
N TRP A 87 10.73 1.43 -0.13
CA TRP A 87 9.57 0.55 -0.10
C TRP A 87 9.58 -0.35 1.13
N VAL A 88 8.45 -0.42 1.81
CA VAL A 88 8.23 -1.27 2.99
C VAL A 88 7.08 -2.21 2.70
N SER A 89 7.29 -3.49 2.97
CA SER A 89 6.26 -4.53 2.94
C SER A 89 5.74 -4.73 4.36
N VAL A 90 4.44 -4.50 4.55
CA VAL A 90 3.75 -4.58 5.84
C VAL A 90 2.81 -5.78 5.78
N PRO A 91 2.94 -6.77 6.67
CA PRO A 91 2.01 -7.88 6.75
C PRO A 91 0.65 -7.39 7.27
N LEU A 92 -0.44 -7.95 6.76
CA LEU A 92 -1.81 -7.68 7.22
C LEU A 92 -2.31 -8.73 8.24
N THR A 93 -1.47 -9.68 8.62
CA THR A 93 -1.76 -10.73 9.61
C THR A 93 -1.23 -10.36 10.99
N GLY A 94 -1.79 -10.99 12.03
CA GLY A 94 -1.32 -10.81 13.41
C GLY A 94 -1.55 -9.40 13.96
N GLU A 95 -0.57 -8.89 14.71
CA GLU A 95 -0.53 -7.51 15.25
C GLU A 95 -0.08 -6.50 14.17
N SER A 96 -0.78 -6.51 13.04
CA SER A 96 -0.56 -5.55 11.96
C SER A 96 -1.04 -4.14 12.34
N ALA A 97 -0.57 -3.13 11.61
CA ALA A 97 -1.04 -1.76 11.74
C ALA A 97 -2.56 -1.66 11.48
N PRO A 98 -3.28 -0.76 12.18
CA PRO A 98 -4.68 -0.50 11.90
C PRO A 98 -4.92 -0.07 10.44
N ALA A 99 -6.09 -0.41 9.89
CA ALA A 99 -6.43 -0.07 8.51
C ALA A 99 -6.33 1.44 8.21
N GLU A 100 -6.59 2.29 9.19
CA GLU A 100 -6.46 3.75 9.09
C GLU A 100 -5.00 4.16 8.83
N VAL A 101 -4.08 3.64 9.64
CA VAL A 101 -2.63 3.88 9.49
C VAL A 101 -2.11 3.34 8.15
N LEU A 102 -2.60 2.18 7.72
CA LEU A 102 -2.27 1.64 6.40
C LEU A 102 -2.74 2.56 5.27
N CYS A 103 -3.92 3.17 5.39
CA CYS A 103 -4.42 4.16 4.44
C CYS A 103 -3.55 5.43 4.43
N ASP A 104 -3.12 5.93 5.59
CA ASP A 104 -2.20 7.07 5.68
C ASP A 104 -0.89 6.77 4.93
N TRP A 105 -0.30 5.59 5.14
CA TRP A 105 0.91 5.19 4.41
C TRP A 105 0.71 5.03 2.90
N VAL A 106 -0.49 4.61 2.49
CA VAL A 106 -0.88 4.54 1.07
C VAL A 106 -0.98 5.94 0.47
N GLU A 107 -1.55 6.91 1.19
CA GLU A 107 -1.60 8.30 0.76
C GLU A 107 -0.19 8.89 0.63
N GLU A 108 0.70 8.65 1.59
CA GLU A 108 2.09 9.10 1.53
C GLU A 108 2.83 8.51 0.32
N SER A 109 2.60 7.22 0.05
CA SER A 109 3.12 6.57 -1.16
C SER A 109 2.54 7.19 -2.44
N TYR A 110 1.24 7.48 -2.44
CA TYR A 110 0.58 8.17 -3.54
C TYR A 110 1.20 9.56 -3.78
N ARG A 111 1.30 10.40 -2.74
CA ARG A 111 1.93 11.74 -2.81
C ARG A 111 3.36 11.67 -3.31
N THR A 112 4.09 10.60 -2.97
CA THR A 112 5.47 10.36 -3.41
C THR A 112 5.58 10.01 -4.90
N ILE A 113 4.61 9.29 -5.46
CA ILE A 113 4.67 8.75 -6.84
C ILE A 113 3.85 9.58 -7.83
N ALA A 114 2.75 10.16 -7.38
CA ALA A 114 1.81 10.92 -8.19
C ALA A 114 2.44 12.21 -8.73
N PRO A 115 2.05 12.64 -9.94
CA PRO A 115 2.42 13.96 -10.44
C PRO A 115 1.80 15.06 -9.56
N LYS A 116 2.53 16.17 -9.40
CA LYS A 116 2.10 17.33 -8.59
C LYS A 116 0.67 17.81 -8.87
N ARG A 117 0.21 17.69 -10.13
CA ARG A 117 -1.17 18.03 -10.52
C ARG A 117 -2.22 17.20 -9.78
N LEU A 118 -2.00 15.90 -9.64
CA LEU A 118 -2.97 15.02 -8.96
C LEU A 118 -2.87 15.14 -7.44
N VAL A 119 -1.68 15.41 -6.91
CA VAL A 119 -1.53 15.77 -5.48
C VAL A 119 -2.29 17.05 -5.15
N ALA A 120 -2.16 18.09 -5.98
CA ALA A 120 -2.93 19.32 -5.79
C ALA A 120 -4.45 19.11 -5.93
N GLU A 121 -4.88 18.16 -6.75
CA GLU A 121 -6.29 17.76 -6.86
C GLU A 121 -6.78 17.03 -5.60
N LEU A 122 -5.92 16.20 -4.98
CA LEU A 122 -6.20 15.55 -3.71
C LEU A 122 -6.33 16.59 -2.58
N ASP A 123 -5.41 17.55 -2.49
CA ASP A 123 -5.42 18.60 -1.46
C ASP A 123 -6.58 19.60 -1.58
N ALA A 124 -7.25 19.63 -2.74
CA ALA A 124 -8.39 20.52 -3.00
C ALA A 124 -9.76 19.89 -2.67
N ARG A 125 -9.79 18.63 -2.22
CA ARG A 125 -11.00 17.92 -1.80
C ARG A 125 -11.30 18.16 -0.32
#